data_AF-A0A1H3JW87-F1
#
_entry.id   AF-A0A1H3JW87-F1
#
_cell.length_a   1.000
_cell.length_b   1.000
_cell.length_c   1.000
_cell.angle_alpha   90.00
_cell.angle_beta   90.00
_cell.angle_gamma   90.00
#
_symmetry.space_group_name_H-M   'P 1'
#
loop_
_entity.id
_entity.type
_entity.pdbx_description
1 polymer ?
#
loop_
_entity_poly.entity_id
_entity_poly.type
_entity_poly.pdbx_seq_one_letter_code
_entity_poly.pdbx_strand_id
1 'polypeptide(L)'
;MYFSERFGIQNPSRYDWFDPILEVDTLLFVDPFLLFADKSEEWATAHDNVMEYFHSAFELLAKSGMRRGQLYDRVLTLMLFPEPREFRLGYTAKSTDGAGAGKGLAKQVVGAMGEAINRGLDDISHFEELGILVDRFNRDRISDVICNLLKPRFISYTQRVCEELEIPTEEVEVPHATFNEMRNRWMSERINLPVDEKGKPVILTPKRFLRELPTLSADNWYDHLDTSLRDDLNLRISGQVRKSDILAAARANIGTYRMWIQAQENRHPEPYDVDLDPKLYVQWQRVAKMAAESFPQARQRVIHSETEMLAFIDEVVGYVQHWVERDGGWRLFWKDAPKQTIPETNMQILFLGMVKQYCKAAGIRIDREVETGKGPVDFAFSGDGRLRVLIEMKKLTHGEFWNGLFRQTPEYVLNLEVKDAVFLAIKNSTTKPMRKRWAELELNAAEVRRNSGLNIRTAKIDIMPKLSASKDKGVQSDEELGEEDGADPESGMYAITDDLDNETDDEGD
;
A
#
# COMPACT_ATOMS: atom_id res chain seq x y z
N MET A 1 14.51 6.45 8.18
CA MET A 1 15.51 7.39 7.65
C MET A 1 15.43 7.30 6.14
N TYR A 2 15.35 8.44 5.49
CA TYR A 2 15.36 8.51 4.03
C TYR A 2 16.79 8.47 3.48
N PHE A 3 16.93 8.09 2.21
CA PHE A 3 18.20 8.16 1.50
C PHE A 3 18.77 9.59 1.52
N SER A 4 17.95 10.59 1.22
CA SER A 4 18.34 12.01 1.31
C SER A 4 18.85 12.42 2.68
N GLU A 5 18.21 11.97 3.76
CA GLU A 5 18.63 12.26 5.13
C GLU A 5 19.99 11.65 5.45
N ARG A 6 20.23 10.41 4.99
CA ARG A 6 21.49 9.68 5.23
C ARG A 6 22.70 10.35 4.57
N PHE A 7 22.49 10.98 3.41
CA PHE A 7 23.54 11.62 2.61
C PHE A 7 23.50 13.15 2.66
N GLY A 8 22.62 13.75 3.49
CA GLY A 8 22.56 15.20 3.69
C GLY A 8 21.98 16.00 2.51
N ILE A 9 21.26 15.34 1.60
CA ILE A 9 20.74 15.96 0.37
C ILE A 9 19.52 16.82 0.69
N GLN A 10 19.58 18.09 0.30
CA GLN A 10 18.49 19.05 0.49
C GLN A 10 17.55 19.04 -0.72
N ASN A 11 16.24 19.17 -0.46
CA ASN A 11 15.20 19.25 -1.50
C ASN A 11 15.22 18.10 -2.52
N PRO A 12 15.11 16.82 -2.08
CA PRO A 12 15.10 15.67 -2.99
C PRO A 12 13.96 15.73 -4.02
N SER A 13 12.89 16.50 -3.76
CA SER A 13 11.79 16.72 -4.69
C SER A 13 12.21 17.34 -6.04
N ARG A 14 13.33 18.08 -6.08
CA ARG A 14 13.84 18.70 -7.32
C ARG A 14 14.49 17.72 -8.29
N TYR A 15 14.86 16.55 -7.80
CA TYR A 15 15.52 15.53 -8.60
C TYR A 15 14.53 14.49 -9.10
N ASP A 16 14.92 13.80 -10.17
CA ASP A 16 14.14 12.74 -10.78
C ASP A 16 14.20 11.41 -10.01
N TRP A 17 15.20 11.19 -9.16
CA TRP A 17 15.29 9.94 -8.38
C TRP A 17 14.29 9.92 -7.23
N PHE A 18 13.69 8.76 -7.00
CA PHE A 18 12.85 8.48 -5.84
C PHE A 18 13.71 8.37 -4.58
N ASP A 19 13.26 8.99 -3.50
CA ASP A 19 13.94 9.03 -2.22
C ASP A 19 13.40 7.95 -1.27
N PRO A 20 14.00 6.74 -1.24
CA PRO A 20 13.45 5.62 -0.50
C PRO A 20 13.64 5.76 1.00
N ILE A 21 12.74 5.11 1.75
CA ILE A 21 12.94 4.83 3.16
C ILE A 21 13.89 3.65 3.28
N LEU A 22 15.00 3.81 4.01
CA LEU A 22 16.06 2.79 4.05
C LEU A 22 15.73 1.61 4.98
N GLU A 23 14.70 1.67 5.81
CA GLU A 23 14.35 0.60 6.73
C GLU A 23 13.14 -0.23 6.31
N VAL A 24 12.31 0.28 5.41
CA VAL A 24 11.09 -0.39 4.96
C VAL A 24 10.86 -0.17 3.47
N ASP A 25 10.25 -1.14 2.83
CA ASP A 25 9.85 -0.99 1.43
C ASP A 25 8.70 0.01 1.29
N THR A 26 8.69 0.74 0.20
CA THR A 26 7.59 1.66 -0.15
C THR A 26 6.60 0.91 -1.02
N LEU A 27 5.30 1.05 -0.75
CA LEU A 27 4.22 0.41 -1.51
C LEU A 27 4.01 1.08 -2.88
N LEU A 28 5.07 1.09 -3.67
CA LEU A 28 5.17 1.56 -5.03
C LEU A 28 5.94 0.49 -5.82
N PHE A 29 5.74 0.51 -7.13
CA PHE A 29 6.31 -0.49 -8.02
C PHE A 29 6.76 0.17 -9.31
N VAL A 30 7.76 -0.42 -9.96
CA VAL A 30 8.20 -0.03 -11.30
C VAL A 30 7.17 -0.51 -12.31
N ASP A 31 6.62 0.42 -13.09
CA ASP A 31 5.74 0.10 -14.20
C ASP A 31 6.53 -0.06 -15.51
N PRO A 32 6.52 -1.26 -16.14
CA PRO A 32 7.10 -1.43 -17.46
C PRO A 32 6.53 -0.46 -18.50
N PHE A 33 5.25 -0.10 -18.47
CA PHE A 33 4.67 0.82 -19.45
C PHE A 33 5.26 2.22 -19.36
N LEU A 34 5.39 2.75 -18.14
CA LEU A 34 6.03 4.05 -17.91
C LEU A 34 7.50 4.02 -18.32
N LEU A 35 8.19 2.90 -18.03
CA LEU A 35 9.59 2.71 -18.38
C LEU A 35 9.81 2.60 -19.89
N PHE A 36 9.03 1.79 -20.60
CA PHE A 36 9.16 1.56 -22.04
C PHE A 36 8.70 2.77 -22.89
N ALA A 37 7.84 3.61 -22.32
CA ALA A 37 7.47 4.89 -22.92
C ALA A 37 8.62 5.90 -22.92
N ASP A 38 9.64 5.73 -22.06
CA ASP A 38 10.78 6.63 -21.94
C ASP A 38 11.68 6.56 -23.19
N LYS A 39 11.98 7.73 -23.78
CA LYS A 39 12.78 7.87 -25.00
C LYS A 39 14.19 8.42 -24.75
N SER A 40 14.59 8.60 -23.49
CA SER A 40 15.96 8.94 -23.17
C SER A 40 16.91 7.80 -23.54
N GLU A 41 18.15 8.15 -23.90
CA GLU A 41 19.16 7.21 -24.40
C GLU A 41 19.37 6.01 -23.47
N GLU A 42 19.30 6.24 -22.15
CA GLU A 42 19.47 5.23 -21.12
C GLU A 42 18.34 4.19 -21.07
N TRP A 43 17.13 4.50 -21.56
CA TRP A 43 15.94 3.66 -21.41
C TRP A 43 15.29 3.25 -22.74
N ALA A 44 15.63 3.92 -23.84
CA ALA A 44 15.00 3.74 -25.15
C ALA A 44 15.00 2.28 -25.67
N THR A 45 16.01 1.49 -25.31
CA THR A 45 16.17 0.08 -25.72
C THR A 45 15.77 -0.93 -24.63
N ALA A 46 15.20 -0.46 -23.52
CA ALA A 46 14.84 -1.32 -22.39
C ALA A 46 13.75 -2.34 -22.76
N HIS A 47 12.74 -1.92 -23.53
CA HIS A 47 11.69 -2.80 -24.06
C HIS A 47 12.31 -3.95 -24.85
N ASP A 48 13.15 -3.63 -25.83
CA ASP A 48 13.73 -4.62 -26.74
C ASP A 48 14.60 -5.63 -26.00
N ASN A 49 15.37 -5.20 -24.99
CA ASN A 49 16.15 -6.12 -24.16
C ASN A 49 15.29 -7.08 -23.33
N VAL A 50 14.18 -6.59 -22.78
CA VAL A 50 13.24 -7.46 -22.05
C VAL A 50 12.63 -8.47 -23.02
N MET A 51 12.21 -8.02 -24.20
CA MET A 51 11.62 -8.90 -25.22
C MET A 51 12.60 -9.97 -25.69
N GLU A 52 13.84 -9.58 -26.02
CA GLU A 52 14.90 -10.49 -26.46
C GLU A 52 15.22 -11.56 -25.40
N TYR A 53 15.19 -11.18 -24.12
CA TYR A 53 15.36 -12.12 -23.01
C TYR A 53 14.29 -13.21 -22.99
N PHE A 54 13.02 -12.82 -23.09
CA PHE A 54 11.92 -13.78 -23.12
C PHE A 54 11.90 -14.59 -24.40
N HIS A 55 12.14 -13.97 -25.56
CA HIS A 55 12.24 -14.66 -26.85
C HIS A 55 13.29 -15.78 -26.81
N SER A 56 14.48 -15.48 -26.28
CA SER A 56 15.56 -16.47 -26.09
C SER A 56 15.13 -17.62 -25.19
N ALA A 57 14.38 -17.34 -24.13
CA ALA A 57 13.83 -18.36 -23.24
C ALA A 57 12.74 -19.21 -23.93
N PHE A 58 11.90 -18.60 -24.78
CA PHE A 58 10.88 -19.28 -25.58
C PHE A 58 11.51 -20.27 -26.55
N GLU A 59 12.50 -19.84 -27.33
CA GLU A 59 13.20 -20.72 -28.25
C GLU A 59 13.83 -21.91 -27.52
N LEU A 60 14.45 -21.65 -26.36
CA LEU A 60 15.11 -22.69 -25.58
C LEU A 60 14.09 -23.71 -25.03
N LEU A 61 12.92 -23.23 -24.61
CA LEU A 61 11.82 -24.07 -24.16
C LEU A 61 11.23 -24.90 -25.31
N ALA A 62 11.02 -24.30 -26.49
CA ALA A 62 10.55 -24.99 -27.68
C ALA A 62 11.52 -26.10 -28.10
N LYS A 63 12.83 -25.79 -28.16
CA LYS A 63 13.91 -26.75 -28.44
C LYS A 63 13.98 -27.90 -27.43
N SER A 64 13.53 -27.69 -26.18
CA SER A 64 13.46 -28.76 -25.18
C SER A 64 12.36 -29.81 -25.45
N GLY A 65 11.45 -29.55 -26.40
CA GLY A 65 10.25 -30.35 -26.62
C GLY A 65 9.32 -30.36 -25.41
N MET A 66 9.43 -29.35 -24.54
CA MET A 66 8.68 -29.21 -23.27
C MET A 66 8.82 -30.42 -22.33
N ARG A 67 9.92 -31.18 -22.44
CA ARG A 67 10.23 -32.32 -21.58
C ARG A 67 11.28 -31.94 -20.55
N ARG A 68 11.16 -32.49 -19.33
CA ARG A 68 12.18 -32.33 -18.31
C ARG A 68 13.53 -32.84 -18.81
N GLY A 69 14.55 -32.02 -18.64
CA GLY A 69 15.89 -32.23 -19.15
C GLY A 69 16.70 -30.93 -19.07
N GLN A 70 17.95 -30.98 -19.51
CA GLN A 70 18.91 -29.89 -19.30
C GLN A 70 18.43 -28.53 -19.84
N LEU A 71 17.75 -28.50 -20.99
CA LEU A 71 17.22 -27.26 -21.58
C LEU A 71 16.04 -26.71 -20.79
N TYR A 72 15.11 -27.57 -20.37
CA TYR A 72 13.96 -27.17 -19.55
C TYR A 72 14.40 -26.62 -18.18
N ASP A 73 15.35 -27.29 -17.52
CA ASP A 73 15.89 -26.86 -16.22
C ASP A 73 16.67 -25.53 -16.36
N ARG A 74 17.30 -25.30 -17.52
CA ARG A 74 17.93 -24.01 -17.83
C ARG A 74 16.89 -22.91 -17.99
N VAL A 75 15.78 -23.13 -18.70
CA VAL A 75 14.69 -22.13 -18.80
C VAL A 75 14.11 -21.83 -17.42
N LEU A 76 13.90 -22.84 -16.57
CA LEU A 76 13.48 -22.64 -15.18
C LEU A 76 14.45 -21.76 -14.39
N THR A 77 15.75 -21.89 -14.64
CA THR A 77 16.78 -21.07 -13.99
C THR A 77 16.78 -19.64 -14.52
N LEU A 78 16.56 -19.44 -15.83
CA LEU A 78 16.41 -18.10 -16.43
C LEU A 78 15.18 -17.38 -15.87
N MET A 79 14.05 -18.07 -15.71
CA MET A 79 12.83 -17.48 -15.17
C MET A 79 12.83 -17.33 -13.63
N LEU A 80 13.98 -17.50 -12.98
CA LEU A 80 14.12 -17.33 -11.54
C LEU A 80 14.49 -15.88 -11.20
N PHE A 81 13.48 -15.08 -10.86
CA PHE A 81 13.65 -13.69 -10.43
C PHE A 81 13.55 -13.59 -8.91
N PRO A 82 14.64 -13.22 -8.20
CA PRO A 82 14.62 -12.95 -6.77
C PRO A 82 13.98 -11.57 -6.49
N GLU A 83 13.45 -11.39 -5.28
CA GLU A 83 12.96 -10.10 -4.79
C GLU A 83 14.12 -9.07 -4.75
N PRO A 84 14.03 -7.94 -5.49
CA PRO A 84 15.10 -6.95 -5.63
C PRO A 84 15.08 -5.94 -4.47
N ARG A 85 15.48 -6.39 -3.29
CA ARG A 85 15.41 -5.63 -2.01
C ARG A 85 16.19 -4.32 -2.01
N GLU A 86 17.19 -4.20 -2.86
CA GLU A 86 18.01 -3.00 -3.01
C GLU A 86 17.23 -1.77 -3.50
N PHE A 87 16.06 -1.96 -4.12
CA PHE A 87 15.17 -0.89 -4.61
C PHE A 87 14.30 -0.28 -3.51
N ARG A 88 14.06 -0.99 -2.40
CA ARG A 88 13.14 -0.57 -1.31
C ARG A 88 11.71 -0.32 -1.79
N LEU A 89 11.24 -1.16 -2.71
CA LEU A 89 9.91 -1.10 -3.31
C LEU A 89 9.17 -2.42 -3.03
N GLY A 90 7.85 -2.34 -2.88
CA GLY A 90 7.01 -3.52 -2.69
C GLY A 90 6.18 -3.51 -1.41
N TYR A 91 5.69 -4.68 -1.03
CA TYR A 91 4.83 -4.84 0.15
C TYR A 91 5.66 -4.90 1.44
N THR A 92 5.29 -4.09 2.45
CA THR A 92 5.98 -4.02 3.75
C THR A 92 5.82 -5.23 4.67
N ALA A 93 5.05 -6.26 4.29
CA ALA A 93 4.71 -7.38 5.17
C ALA A 93 5.06 -8.76 4.55
N LYS A 94 5.93 -9.47 5.27
CA LYS A 94 6.25 -10.91 5.19
C LYS A 94 6.61 -11.46 3.81
N SER A 95 7.92 -11.45 3.53
CA SER A 95 8.54 -12.49 2.73
C SER A 95 8.29 -13.85 3.40
N THR A 96 7.31 -14.61 2.90
CA THR A 96 7.32 -16.05 3.08
C THR A 96 8.43 -16.57 2.19
N ASP A 97 9.58 -16.93 2.80
CA ASP A 97 10.75 -17.54 2.16
C ASP A 97 10.94 -17.21 0.68
N GLY A 98 11.62 -16.10 0.38
CA GLY A 98 11.82 -15.59 -1.00
C GLY A 98 12.39 -16.62 -1.99
N ALA A 99 13.09 -17.65 -1.52
CA ALA A 99 13.57 -18.75 -2.36
C ALA A 99 12.45 -19.70 -2.85
N GLY A 100 11.39 -19.89 -2.06
CA GLY A 100 10.24 -20.72 -2.41
C GLY A 100 9.28 -20.01 -3.37
N ALA A 101 9.03 -18.72 -3.12
CA ALA A 101 8.19 -17.89 -3.96
C ALA A 101 8.74 -17.74 -5.39
N GLY A 102 10.04 -17.44 -5.53
CA GLY A 102 10.70 -17.32 -6.83
C GLY A 102 10.68 -18.62 -7.64
N LYS A 103 10.92 -19.77 -6.99
CA LYS A 103 10.84 -21.10 -7.65
C LYS A 103 9.41 -21.44 -8.07
N GLY A 104 8.42 -21.03 -7.28
CA GLY A 104 7.01 -21.15 -7.63
C GLY A 104 6.69 -20.33 -8.89
N LEU A 105 7.08 -19.06 -8.88
CA LEU A 105 6.89 -18.14 -10.01
C LEU A 105 7.54 -18.67 -11.30
N ALA A 106 8.81 -19.06 -11.25
CA ALA A 106 9.53 -19.60 -12.40
C ALA A 106 8.79 -20.78 -13.05
N LYS A 107 8.25 -21.70 -12.25
CA LYS A 107 7.46 -22.83 -12.75
C LYS A 107 6.15 -22.38 -13.41
N GLN A 108 5.48 -21.37 -12.84
CA GLN A 108 4.25 -20.83 -13.41
C GLN A 108 4.53 -20.13 -14.75
N VAL A 109 5.61 -19.33 -14.83
CA VAL A 109 6.07 -18.69 -16.07
C VAL A 109 6.38 -19.72 -17.14
N VAL A 110 7.26 -20.69 -16.85
CA VAL A 110 7.64 -21.72 -17.82
C VAL A 110 6.46 -22.60 -18.24
N GLY A 111 5.56 -22.94 -17.31
CA GLY A 111 4.34 -23.66 -17.64
C GLY A 111 3.48 -22.89 -18.65
N ALA A 112 3.32 -21.59 -18.43
CA ALA A 112 2.51 -20.75 -19.29
C ALA A 112 3.16 -20.48 -20.66
N MET A 113 4.49 -20.32 -20.72
CA MET A 113 5.24 -20.30 -21.98
C MET A 113 5.02 -21.60 -22.76
N GLY A 114 5.02 -22.76 -22.09
CA GLY A 114 4.73 -24.05 -22.73
C GLY A 114 3.30 -24.14 -23.26
N GLU A 115 2.30 -23.62 -22.54
CA GLU A 115 0.92 -23.53 -23.05
C GLU A 115 0.82 -22.65 -24.30
N ALA A 116 1.52 -21.52 -24.33
CA ALA A 116 1.57 -20.63 -25.49
C ALA A 116 2.16 -21.35 -26.71
N ILE A 117 3.32 -22.01 -26.55
CA ILE A 117 3.98 -22.79 -27.61
C ILE A 117 3.05 -23.88 -28.15
N ASN A 118 2.34 -24.61 -27.28
CA ASN A 118 1.39 -25.65 -27.69
C ASN A 118 0.21 -25.12 -28.51
N ARG A 119 -0.14 -23.83 -28.36
CA ARG A 119 -1.19 -23.16 -29.13
C ARG A 119 -0.69 -22.60 -30.47
N GLY A 120 0.57 -22.85 -30.83
CA GLY A 120 1.20 -22.34 -32.04
C GLY A 120 1.63 -20.88 -31.94
N LEU A 121 1.87 -20.38 -30.72
CA LEU A 121 2.56 -19.11 -30.52
C LEU A 121 4.06 -19.39 -30.53
N ASP A 122 4.69 -19.00 -31.62
CA ASP A 122 6.12 -19.22 -31.86
C ASP A 122 6.96 -18.05 -31.29
N ASP A 123 6.30 -16.97 -30.88
CA ASP A 123 6.89 -15.75 -30.34
C ASP A 123 5.93 -15.04 -29.37
N ILE A 124 6.49 -14.26 -28.43
CA ILE A 124 5.76 -13.24 -27.68
C ILE A 124 6.09 -11.91 -28.33
N SER A 125 5.13 -11.28 -28.99
CA SER A 125 5.33 -9.97 -29.62
C SER A 125 5.19 -8.80 -28.63
N HIS A 126 4.65 -9.07 -27.44
CA HIS A 126 4.30 -8.07 -26.44
C HIS A 126 4.56 -8.60 -25.02
N PHE A 127 5.44 -7.96 -24.24
CA PHE A 127 5.77 -8.35 -22.86
C PHE A 127 4.52 -8.52 -21.99
N GLU A 128 3.48 -7.75 -22.28
CA GLU A 128 2.16 -7.76 -21.68
C GLU A 128 1.48 -9.14 -21.73
N GLU A 129 1.78 -9.95 -22.75
CA GLU A 129 1.24 -11.30 -22.91
C GLU A 129 1.74 -12.26 -21.82
N LEU A 130 2.91 -12.02 -21.23
CA LEU A 130 3.41 -12.81 -20.09
C LEU A 130 2.54 -12.61 -18.84
N GLY A 131 2.00 -11.40 -18.64
CA GLY A 131 1.06 -11.11 -17.57
C GLY A 131 -0.27 -11.87 -17.72
N ILE A 132 -0.64 -12.26 -18.94
CA ILE A 132 -1.85 -13.03 -19.28
C ILE A 132 -1.62 -14.53 -19.08
N LEU A 133 -0.43 -15.00 -19.45
CA LEU A 133 -0.07 -16.41 -19.49
C LEU A 133 0.02 -17.00 -18.06
N VAL A 134 0.51 -16.24 -17.09
CA VAL A 134 0.79 -16.76 -15.76
C VAL A 134 -0.36 -16.51 -14.79
N ASP A 135 -1.09 -17.56 -14.43
CA ASP A 135 -2.10 -17.50 -13.37
C ASP A 135 -1.49 -16.98 -12.07
N ARG A 136 -2.05 -15.91 -11.51
CA ARG A 136 -1.54 -15.22 -10.32
C ARG A 136 -0.18 -14.53 -10.55
N PHE A 137 0.03 -13.92 -11.71
CA PHE A 137 1.04 -12.87 -11.85
C PHE A 137 0.58 -11.64 -11.07
N ASN A 138 0.85 -11.66 -9.76
CA ASN A 138 0.68 -10.46 -8.94
C ASN A 138 1.61 -9.38 -9.49
N ARG A 139 1.14 -8.13 -9.55
CA ARG A 139 1.83 -7.06 -10.29
C ARG A 139 3.15 -6.65 -9.64
N ASP A 140 3.33 -6.93 -8.34
CA ASP A 140 4.62 -6.93 -7.65
C ASP A 140 5.68 -7.76 -8.39
N ARG A 141 5.31 -8.94 -8.88
CA ARG A 141 6.21 -9.82 -9.62
C ARG A 141 6.60 -9.26 -10.98
N ILE A 142 5.74 -8.46 -11.61
CA ILE A 142 6.09 -7.74 -12.86
C ILE A 142 7.20 -6.74 -12.54
N SER A 143 7.00 -5.93 -11.50
CA SER A 143 8.01 -4.97 -11.04
C SER A 143 9.32 -5.69 -10.70
N ASP A 144 9.27 -6.81 -9.98
CA ASP A 144 10.46 -7.57 -9.62
C ASP A 144 11.21 -8.10 -10.85
N VAL A 145 10.48 -8.63 -11.84
CA VAL A 145 11.05 -9.09 -13.11
C VAL A 145 11.75 -7.94 -13.82
N ILE A 146 11.07 -6.80 -13.98
CA ILE A 146 11.63 -5.61 -14.64
C ILE A 146 12.87 -5.10 -13.89
N CYS A 147 12.81 -4.98 -12.57
CA CYS A 147 13.93 -4.56 -11.74
C CYS A 147 15.13 -5.51 -11.85
N ASN A 148 14.93 -6.82 -11.99
CA ASN A 148 16.03 -7.78 -12.20
C ASN A 148 16.59 -7.71 -13.62
N LEU A 149 15.73 -7.72 -14.65
CA LEU A 149 16.17 -7.70 -16.04
C LEU A 149 16.91 -6.40 -16.40
N LEU A 150 16.43 -5.28 -15.89
CA LEU A 150 16.99 -3.96 -16.15
C LEU A 150 17.91 -3.47 -15.02
N LYS A 151 18.26 -4.34 -14.06
CA LYS A 151 19.14 -3.98 -12.93
C LYS A 151 20.43 -3.29 -13.37
N PRO A 152 21.15 -3.75 -14.43
CA PRO A 152 22.34 -3.05 -14.91
C PRO A 152 22.08 -1.57 -15.24
N ARG A 153 20.93 -1.26 -15.85
CA ARG A 153 20.56 0.13 -16.20
C ARG A 153 20.27 0.95 -14.94
N PHE A 154 19.53 0.39 -13.98
CA PHE A 154 19.28 1.06 -12.70
C PHE A 154 20.57 1.29 -11.89
N ILE A 155 21.54 0.38 -11.99
CA ILE A 155 22.86 0.57 -11.36
C ILE A 155 23.60 1.73 -12.01
N SER A 156 23.67 1.78 -13.35
CA SER A 156 24.27 2.92 -14.07
C SER A 156 23.58 4.24 -13.73
N TYR A 157 22.24 4.25 -13.70
CA TYR A 157 21.45 5.41 -13.26
C TYR A 157 21.85 5.86 -11.86
N THR A 158 21.92 4.91 -10.92
CA THR A 158 22.27 5.18 -9.51
C THR A 158 23.68 5.74 -9.39
N GLN A 159 24.64 5.18 -10.13
CA GLN A 159 26.03 5.64 -10.13
C GLN A 159 26.14 7.07 -10.65
N ARG A 160 25.43 7.40 -11.75
CA ARG A 160 25.37 8.76 -12.26
C ARG A 160 24.79 9.73 -11.23
N VAL A 161 23.67 9.37 -10.59
CA VAL A 161 23.08 10.20 -9.52
C VAL A 161 24.06 10.39 -8.35
N CYS A 162 24.80 9.35 -7.98
CA CYS A 162 25.78 9.45 -6.91
C CYS A 162 26.97 10.32 -7.30
N GLU A 163 27.43 10.26 -8.55
CA GLU A 163 28.49 11.12 -9.07
C GLU A 163 28.04 12.59 -9.11
N GLU A 164 26.85 12.88 -9.64
CA GLU A 164 26.27 14.23 -9.71
C GLU A 164 26.08 14.88 -8.34
N LEU A 165 25.80 14.08 -7.31
CA LEU A 165 25.51 14.54 -5.95
C LEU A 165 26.68 14.33 -4.97
N GLU A 166 27.84 13.90 -5.46
CA GLU A 166 29.03 13.58 -4.66
C GLU A 166 28.74 12.60 -3.49
N ILE A 167 27.84 11.64 -3.72
CA ILE A 167 27.45 10.63 -2.74
C ILE A 167 28.53 9.54 -2.69
N PRO A 168 29.06 9.21 -1.50
CA PRO A 168 30.05 8.14 -1.36
C PRO A 168 29.44 6.78 -1.70
N THR A 169 30.19 5.99 -2.45
CA THR A 169 29.83 4.62 -2.83
C THR A 169 30.85 3.62 -2.27
N GLU A 170 30.40 2.40 -2.01
CA GLU A 170 31.23 1.30 -1.51
C GLU A 170 31.12 0.09 -2.44
N GLU A 171 32.19 -0.70 -2.53
CA GLU A 171 32.20 -1.92 -3.33
C GLU A 171 31.40 -3.03 -2.61
N VAL A 172 30.18 -3.29 -3.10
CA VAL A 172 29.24 -4.24 -2.51
C VAL A 172 28.88 -5.35 -3.49
N GLU A 173 28.68 -6.56 -2.98
CA GLU A 173 28.19 -7.68 -3.79
C GLU A 173 26.70 -7.49 -4.07
N VAL A 174 26.35 -7.38 -5.35
CA VAL A 174 24.97 -7.26 -5.82
C VAL A 174 24.59 -8.57 -6.51
N PRO A 175 23.61 -9.33 -5.99
CA PRO A 175 23.13 -10.52 -6.65
C PRO A 175 22.36 -10.15 -7.92
N HIS A 176 22.49 -10.99 -8.95
CA HIS A 176 21.73 -10.81 -10.19
C HIS A 176 22.04 -9.45 -10.85
N ALA A 177 23.30 -9.02 -10.77
CA ALA A 177 23.73 -7.69 -11.21
C ALA A 177 23.94 -7.60 -12.73
N THR A 178 24.46 -8.67 -13.34
CA THR A 178 24.77 -8.72 -14.78
C THR A 178 24.37 -10.04 -15.39
N PHE A 179 23.93 -10.02 -16.65
CA PHE A 179 23.61 -11.21 -17.43
C PHE A 179 24.81 -11.62 -18.27
N ASN A 180 25.27 -12.87 -18.12
CA ASN A 180 26.31 -13.43 -18.96
C ASN A 180 25.66 -14.14 -20.15
N GLU A 181 25.62 -13.49 -21.31
CA GLU A 181 25.03 -14.02 -22.54
C GLU A 181 25.66 -15.34 -22.98
N MET A 182 27.00 -15.45 -22.94
CA MET A 182 27.71 -16.67 -23.34
C MET A 182 27.32 -17.90 -22.51
N ARG A 183 27.06 -17.71 -21.21
CA ARG A 183 26.71 -18.78 -20.27
C ARG A 183 25.20 -18.87 -20.03
N ASN A 184 24.41 -17.94 -20.57
CA ASN A 184 22.98 -17.76 -20.32
C ASN A 184 22.64 -17.86 -18.83
N ARG A 185 23.29 -17.02 -18.02
CA ARG A 185 23.06 -17.00 -16.57
C ARG A 185 23.29 -15.61 -15.99
N TRP A 186 22.52 -15.31 -14.96
CA TRP A 186 22.74 -14.15 -14.11
C TRP A 186 23.91 -14.38 -13.15
N MET A 187 24.69 -13.32 -12.92
CA MET A 187 25.87 -13.34 -12.05
C MET A 187 25.75 -12.29 -10.96
N SER A 188 26.26 -12.63 -9.77
CA SER A 188 26.58 -11.62 -8.76
C SER A 188 27.87 -10.92 -9.15
N GLU A 189 27.93 -9.62 -8.91
CA GLU A 189 29.10 -8.81 -9.21
C GLU A 189 29.35 -7.80 -8.08
N ARG A 190 30.61 -7.42 -7.88
CA ARG A 190 30.98 -6.38 -6.92
C ARG A 190 30.95 -5.04 -7.63
N ILE A 191 30.05 -4.16 -7.20
CA ILE A 191 29.78 -2.89 -7.87
C ILE A 191 29.77 -1.77 -6.83
N ASN A 192 30.28 -0.59 -7.20
CA ASN A 192 30.21 0.60 -6.37
C ASN A 192 28.78 1.15 -6.35
N LEU A 193 28.15 1.10 -5.19
CA LEU A 193 26.81 1.63 -4.93
C LEU A 193 26.75 2.34 -3.57
N PRO A 194 25.78 3.25 -3.35
CA PRO A 194 25.54 3.79 -2.03
C PRO A 194 24.97 2.71 -1.11
N VAL A 195 25.30 2.78 0.18
CA VAL A 195 24.88 1.79 1.18
C VAL A 195 24.09 2.41 2.33
N ASP A 196 23.18 1.62 2.92
CA ASP A 196 22.47 2.01 4.13
C ASP A 196 23.36 1.93 5.40
N GLU A 197 22.81 2.28 6.57
CA GLU A 197 23.52 2.20 7.87
C GLU A 197 24.01 0.78 8.22
N LYS A 198 23.47 -0.25 7.58
CA LYS A 198 23.81 -1.66 7.78
C LYS A 198 24.74 -2.20 6.68
N GLY A 199 25.24 -1.34 5.80
CA GLY A 199 26.11 -1.72 4.67
C GLY A 199 25.38 -2.44 3.54
N LYS A 200 24.05 -2.34 3.44
CA LYS A 200 23.29 -2.94 2.33
C LYS A 200 23.23 -2.00 1.14
N PRO A 201 23.37 -2.50 -0.10
CA PRO A 201 23.26 -1.69 -1.31
C PRO A 201 21.88 -1.02 -1.44
N VAL A 202 21.88 0.16 -2.04
CA VAL A 202 20.67 0.89 -2.45
C VAL A 202 20.75 1.17 -3.95
N ILE A 203 19.70 0.82 -4.69
CA ILE A 203 19.52 1.18 -6.09
C ILE A 203 18.39 2.20 -6.19
N LEU A 204 18.67 3.34 -6.82
CA LEU A 204 17.71 4.42 -7.02
C LEU A 204 16.87 4.18 -8.27
N THR A 205 15.63 4.66 -8.22
CA THR A 205 14.65 4.52 -9.31
C THR A 205 14.13 5.90 -9.72
N PRO A 206 14.00 6.22 -11.01
CA PRO A 206 13.27 7.41 -11.44
C PRO A 206 11.83 7.46 -10.93
N LYS A 207 11.41 8.59 -10.37
CA LYS A 207 10.04 8.83 -9.87
C LYS A 207 8.99 8.55 -10.94
N ARG A 208 9.28 8.94 -12.17
CA ARG A 208 8.39 8.78 -13.33
C ARG A 208 8.11 7.32 -13.72
N PHE A 209 8.83 6.34 -13.17
CA PHE A 209 8.55 4.92 -13.38
C PHE A 209 7.72 4.30 -12.26
N LEU A 210 7.51 5.03 -11.16
CA LEU A 210 6.83 4.51 -9.99
C LEU A 210 5.34 4.73 -10.08
N ARG A 211 4.57 3.70 -9.72
CA ARG A 211 3.14 3.82 -9.52
C ARG A 211 2.62 2.87 -8.47
N GLU A 212 1.37 3.11 -8.09
CA GLU A 212 0.53 2.03 -7.62
C GLU A 212 0.13 1.17 -8.80
N LEU A 213 0.58 -0.07 -8.81
CA LEU A 213 0.07 -1.03 -9.78
C LEU A 213 -1.39 -1.34 -9.37
N PRO A 214 -2.40 -1.04 -10.22
CA PRO A 214 -3.79 -1.29 -9.87
C PRO A 214 -3.98 -2.78 -9.62
N THR A 215 -4.71 -3.13 -8.57
CA THR A 215 -5.09 -4.52 -8.33
C THR A 215 -5.92 -5.00 -9.52
N LEU A 216 -5.32 -5.76 -10.45
CA LEU A 216 -6.10 -6.56 -11.40
C LEU A 216 -6.64 -7.74 -10.62
N SER A 217 -7.78 -7.53 -9.97
CA SER A 217 -8.57 -8.64 -9.48
C SER A 217 -9.38 -9.20 -10.65
N ALA A 218 -9.61 -10.52 -10.63
CA ALA A 218 -10.63 -11.13 -11.47
C ALA A 218 -11.98 -10.39 -11.29
N ASP A 219 -12.22 -9.88 -10.09
CA ASP A 219 -13.39 -9.08 -9.74
C ASP A 219 -13.47 -7.78 -10.56
N ASN A 220 -12.35 -7.05 -10.75
CA ASN A 220 -12.32 -5.83 -11.56
C ASN A 220 -12.55 -6.08 -13.06
N TRP A 221 -12.09 -7.22 -13.58
CA TRP A 221 -12.39 -7.64 -14.96
C TRP A 221 -13.86 -8.06 -15.09
N TYR A 222 -14.38 -8.84 -14.13
CA TYR A 222 -15.78 -9.24 -14.09
C TYR A 222 -16.72 -8.03 -14.03
N ASP A 223 -16.41 -7.05 -13.18
CA ASP A 223 -17.16 -5.81 -13.06
C ASP A 223 -17.16 -4.97 -14.35
N HIS A 224 -16.13 -5.10 -15.19
CA HIS A 224 -16.05 -4.47 -16.50
C HIS A 224 -16.86 -5.18 -17.59
N LEU A 225 -17.08 -6.49 -17.48
CA LEU A 225 -17.89 -7.22 -18.44
C LEU A 225 -19.35 -6.77 -18.30
N ASP A 226 -19.98 -6.38 -19.41
CA ASP A 226 -21.41 -6.13 -19.44
C ASP A 226 -22.21 -7.43 -19.25
N THR A 227 -23.52 -7.31 -19.01
CA THR A 227 -24.40 -8.45 -18.75
C THR A 227 -24.43 -9.46 -19.91
N SER A 228 -24.37 -8.98 -21.16
CA SER A 228 -24.34 -9.85 -22.36
C SER A 228 -23.05 -10.65 -22.48
N LEU A 229 -21.89 -10.04 -22.24
CA LEU A 229 -20.61 -10.73 -22.24
C LEU A 229 -20.49 -11.71 -21.07
N ARG A 230 -21.10 -11.43 -19.91
CA ARG A 230 -21.16 -12.39 -18.79
C ARG A 230 -21.98 -13.64 -19.16
N ASP A 231 -23.08 -13.45 -19.86
CA ASP A 231 -23.92 -14.54 -20.38
C ASP A 231 -23.20 -15.36 -21.46
N ASP A 232 -22.53 -14.72 -22.41
CA ASP A 232 -21.73 -15.38 -23.46
C ASP A 232 -20.57 -16.19 -22.86
N LEU A 233 -20.04 -15.76 -21.71
CA LEU A 233 -18.98 -16.44 -20.96
C LEU A 233 -19.51 -17.52 -20.00
N ASN A 234 -20.82 -17.79 -19.98
CA ASN A 234 -21.50 -18.72 -19.05
C ASN A 234 -21.24 -18.43 -17.55
N LEU A 235 -20.95 -17.17 -17.21
CA LEU A 235 -20.78 -16.75 -15.82
C LEU A 235 -22.16 -16.49 -15.23
N ARG A 236 -22.68 -17.44 -14.44
CA ARG A 236 -24.04 -17.39 -13.86
C ARG A 236 -24.33 -16.02 -13.20
N ILE A 237 -25.32 -15.30 -13.72
CA ILE A 237 -25.79 -14.00 -13.23
C ILE A 237 -26.36 -14.08 -11.79
N SER A 238 -26.86 -15.25 -11.38
CA SER A 238 -27.48 -15.45 -10.06
C SER A 238 -26.59 -16.28 -9.11
N GLY A 239 -25.67 -15.59 -8.42
CA GLY A 239 -24.87 -16.14 -7.33
C GLY A 239 -23.50 -15.46 -7.20
N GLN A 240 -22.83 -15.65 -6.05
CA GLN A 240 -21.41 -15.29 -5.90
C GLN A 240 -20.57 -16.10 -6.89
N VAL A 241 -20.10 -15.46 -7.97
CA VAL A 241 -19.19 -16.09 -8.93
C VAL A 241 -17.85 -16.32 -8.23
N ARG A 242 -17.33 -17.55 -8.31
CA ARG A 242 -16.02 -17.85 -7.71
C ARG A 242 -14.93 -17.25 -8.56
N LYS A 243 -13.90 -16.69 -7.91
CA LYS A 243 -12.72 -16.12 -8.56
C LYS A 243 -12.05 -17.06 -9.58
N SER A 244 -12.08 -18.38 -9.33
CA SER A 244 -11.58 -19.40 -10.26
C SER A 244 -12.34 -19.44 -11.59
N ASP A 245 -13.64 -19.21 -11.55
CA ASP A 245 -14.54 -19.38 -12.70
C ASP A 245 -14.43 -18.15 -13.62
N ILE A 246 -14.28 -16.96 -13.03
CA ILE A 246 -13.93 -15.72 -13.74
C ILE A 246 -12.60 -15.87 -14.48
N LEU A 247 -11.56 -16.38 -13.80
CA LEU A 247 -10.24 -16.58 -14.41
C LEU A 247 -10.27 -17.61 -15.55
N ALA A 248 -11.07 -18.67 -15.42
CA ALA A 248 -11.26 -19.65 -16.49
C ALA A 248 -11.90 -19.02 -17.74
N ALA A 249 -12.90 -18.15 -17.55
CA ALA A 249 -13.56 -17.42 -18.63
C ALA A 249 -12.60 -16.43 -19.33
N ALA A 250 -11.76 -15.72 -18.58
CA ALA A 250 -10.74 -14.82 -19.15
C ALA A 250 -9.74 -15.58 -20.04
N ARG A 251 -9.29 -16.77 -19.61
CA ARG A 251 -8.38 -17.60 -20.40
C ARG A 251 -9.02 -18.21 -21.64
N ALA A 252 -10.30 -18.55 -21.55
CA ALA A 252 -11.06 -19.05 -22.70
C ALA A 252 -11.28 -17.95 -23.75
N ASN A 253 -11.31 -16.67 -23.33
CA ASN A 253 -11.62 -15.52 -24.18
C ASN A 253 -10.53 -14.47 -24.12
N ILE A 254 -9.32 -14.88 -24.52
CA ILE A 254 -8.10 -14.07 -24.45
C ILE A 254 -8.21 -12.75 -25.25
N GLY A 255 -9.01 -12.72 -26.33
CA GLY A 255 -9.25 -11.52 -27.12
C GLY A 255 -10.00 -10.41 -26.37
N THR A 256 -11.07 -10.76 -25.66
CA THR A 256 -11.85 -9.81 -24.83
C THR A 256 -11.02 -9.29 -23.66
N TYR A 257 -10.23 -10.17 -23.04
CA TYR A 257 -9.30 -9.77 -21.99
C TYR A 257 -8.23 -8.79 -22.52
N ARG A 258 -7.67 -9.06 -23.70
CA ARG A 258 -6.74 -8.16 -24.41
C ARG A 258 -7.37 -6.79 -24.68
N MET A 259 -8.61 -6.74 -25.16
CA MET A 259 -9.32 -5.48 -25.40
C MET A 259 -9.55 -4.68 -24.11
N TRP A 260 -9.87 -5.35 -23.00
CA TRP A 260 -10.04 -4.68 -21.70
C TRP A 260 -8.72 -4.11 -21.18
N ILE A 261 -7.63 -4.86 -21.26
CA ILE A 261 -6.30 -4.41 -20.87
C ILE A 261 -5.87 -3.23 -21.75
N GLN A 262 -6.00 -3.33 -23.07
CA GLN A 262 -5.75 -2.20 -23.99
C GLN A 262 -6.63 -0.99 -23.65
N ALA A 263 -7.90 -1.18 -23.25
CA ALA A 263 -8.77 -0.10 -22.81
C ALA A 263 -8.33 0.52 -21.46
N GLN A 264 -7.71 -0.26 -20.56
CA GLN A 264 -7.08 0.26 -19.34
C GLN A 264 -5.73 0.93 -19.62
N GLU A 265 -4.97 0.48 -20.61
CA GLU A 265 -3.67 1.04 -21.02
C GLU A 265 -3.84 2.36 -21.80
N ASN A 266 -4.85 2.43 -22.68
CA ASN A 266 -5.21 3.64 -23.42
C ASN A 266 -5.73 4.78 -22.53
N ARG A 267 -5.87 4.56 -21.20
CA ARG A 267 -6.10 5.64 -20.24
C ARG A 267 -4.87 6.51 -19.95
N HIS A 268 -3.72 6.25 -20.58
CA HIS A 268 -2.43 6.90 -20.31
C HIS A 268 -2.05 6.75 -18.83
N PRO A 269 -1.30 5.69 -18.44
CA PRO A 269 -0.91 5.54 -17.06
C PRO A 269 -0.07 6.74 -16.62
N GLU A 270 -0.47 7.39 -15.52
CA GLU A 270 0.31 8.44 -14.88
C GLU A 270 1.15 7.84 -13.73
N PRO A 271 2.40 8.31 -13.55
CA PRO A 271 3.19 7.93 -12.38
C PRO A 271 2.50 8.38 -11.09
N TYR A 272 2.78 7.67 -10.00
CA TYR A 272 2.38 8.14 -8.68
C TYR A 272 3.20 9.38 -8.32
N ASP A 273 2.50 10.46 -7.96
CA ASP A 273 3.13 11.68 -7.50
C ASP A 273 3.72 11.46 -6.10
N VAL A 274 5.01 11.11 -6.04
CA VAL A 274 5.74 10.87 -4.79
C VAL A 274 6.00 12.15 -3.98
N ASP A 275 5.89 13.31 -4.62
CA ASP A 275 6.17 14.61 -4.01
C ASP A 275 4.91 15.19 -3.36
N LEU A 276 3.73 14.99 -3.97
CA LEU A 276 2.43 15.23 -3.31
C LEU A 276 2.05 14.10 -2.35
N ASP A 277 2.45 12.87 -2.66
CA ASP A 277 2.21 11.65 -1.90
C ASP A 277 0.75 11.51 -1.38
N PRO A 278 -0.25 11.52 -2.27
CA PRO A 278 -1.67 11.63 -1.91
C PRO A 278 -2.20 10.49 -1.02
N LYS A 279 -1.50 9.35 -0.98
CA LYS A 279 -1.83 8.23 -0.09
C LYS A 279 -0.90 8.12 1.11
N LEU A 280 0.15 8.93 1.17
CA LEU A 280 1.13 8.92 2.24
C LEU A 280 1.96 7.63 2.33
N TYR A 281 2.38 7.08 1.18
CA TYR A 281 3.30 5.93 1.13
C TYR A 281 4.76 6.32 1.32
N VAL A 282 5.11 7.53 0.91
CA VAL A 282 6.49 8.00 0.81
C VAL A 282 6.86 8.83 2.02
N GLN A 283 6.09 9.86 2.35
CA GLN A 283 6.46 10.94 3.27
C GLN A 283 6.01 10.71 4.72
N TRP A 284 5.36 9.59 5.01
CA TRP A 284 4.78 9.33 6.33
C TRP A 284 5.79 9.46 7.49
N GLN A 285 7.08 9.08 7.31
CA GLN A 285 8.08 9.22 8.38
C GLN A 285 8.43 10.69 8.63
N ARG A 286 8.53 11.50 7.57
CA ARG A 286 8.77 12.95 7.71
C ARG A 286 7.62 13.61 8.42
N VAL A 287 6.40 13.32 7.96
CA VAL A 287 5.17 13.85 8.54
C VAL A 287 5.05 13.46 10.02
N ALA A 288 5.33 12.20 10.34
CA ALA A 288 5.27 11.74 11.71
C ALA A 288 6.38 12.33 12.60
N LYS A 289 7.58 12.58 12.05
CA LYS A 289 8.67 13.28 12.75
C LYS A 289 8.31 14.75 13.01
N MET A 290 7.77 15.45 12.01
CA MET A 290 7.26 16.82 12.18
C MET A 290 6.14 16.88 13.22
N ALA A 291 5.24 15.90 13.21
CA ALA A 291 4.20 15.80 14.24
C ALA A 291 4.81 15.63 15.64
N ALA A 292 5.83 14.77 15.77
CA ALA A 292 6.53 14.56 17.03
C ALA A 292 7.30 15.80 17.52
N GLU A 293 7.65 16.76 16.66
CA GLU A 293 8.24 18.04 17.09
C GLU A 293 7.23 18.93 17.84
N SER A 294 5.93 18.81 17.52
CA SER A 294 4.86 19.49 18.26
C SER A 294 4.57 18.83 19.62
N PHE A 295 5.05 17.60 19.85
CA PHE A 295 4.77 16.87 21.07
C PHE A 295 5.78 17.27 22.17
N PRO A 296 5.43 17.13 23.47
CA PRO A 296 6.37 17.37 24.55
C PRO A 296 7.62 16.50 24.42
N GLN A 297 8.82 17.04 24.69
CA GLN A 297 10.07 16.26 24.53
C GLN A 297 10.01 14.89 25.22
N ALA A 298 10.38 13.85 24.47
CA ALA A 298 10.43 12.48 24.98
C ALA A 298 11.42 12.40 26.17
N ARG A 299 10.90 11.99 27.33
CA ARG A 299 11.69 11.86 28.56
C ARG A 299 12.16 10.43 28.73
N GLN A 300 13.40 10.27 29.21
CA GLN A 300 13.86 8.98 29.69
C GLN A 300 13.05 8.59 30.92
N ARG A 301 12.45 7.42 30.86
CA ARG A 301 11.70 6.80 31.97
C ARG A 301 11.85 5.30 31.87
N VAL A 302 11.88 4.64 33.02
CA VAL A 302 11.84 3.18 33.08
C VAL A 302 10.43 2.79 33.49
N ILE A 303 9.86 1.80 32.79
CA ILE A 303 8.51 1.31 33.00
C ILE A 303 8.61 -0.07 33.63
N HIS A 304 8.09 -0.20 34.85
CA HIS A 304 8.28 -1.38 35.70
C HIS A 304 7.03 -2.24 35.85
N SER A 305 5.86 -1.78 35.39
CA SER A 305 4.59 -2.49 35.56
C SER A 305 3.65 -2.35 34.36
N GLU A 306 2.69 -3.26 34.24
CA GLU A 306 1.61 -3.21 33.23
C GLU A 306 0.78 -1.92 33.37
N THR A 307 0.52 -1.48 34.61
CA THR A 307 -0.21 -0.23 34.89
C THR A 307 0.57 1.00 34.42
N GLU A 308 1.88 1.05 34.64
CA GLU A 308 2.73 2.13 34.12
C GLU A 308 2.81 2.09 32.59
N MET A 309 2.87 0.91 31.98
CA MET A 309 2.85 0.76 30.52
C MET A 309 1.53 1.25 29.92
N LEU A 310 0.40 0.94 30.55
CA LEU A 310 -0.91 1.45 30.14
C LEU A 310 -1.01 2.97 30.28
N ALA A 311 -0.52 3.54 31.38
CA ALA A 311 -0.48 4.99 31.57
C ALA A 311 0.42 5.68 30.53
N PHE A 312 1.55 5.07 30.19
CA PHE A 312 2.42 5.51 29.10
C PHE A 312 1.68 5.51 27.76
N ILE A 313 0.95 4.44 27.45
CA ILE A 313 0.18 4.31 26.21
C ILE A 313 -0.91 5.39 26.15
N ASP A 314 -1.67 5.58 27.23
CA ASP A 314 -2.69 6.64 27.32
C ASP A 314 -2.08 8.03 27.05
N GLU A 315 -0.89 8.29 27.59
CA GLU A 315 -0.18 9.56 27.39
C GLU A 315 0.21 9.77 25.92
N VAL A 316 0.88 8.79 25.29
CA VAL A 316 1.32 8.94 23.89
C VAL A 316 0.15 8.97 22.91
N VAL A 317 -0.91 8.20 23.17
CA VAL A 317 -2.16 8.28 22.40
C VAL A 317 -2.82 9.65 22.59
N GLY A 318 -2.75 10.22 23.80
CA GLY A 318 -3.21 11.57 24.09
C GLY A 318 -2.47 12.65 23.29
N TYR A 319 -1.16 12.53 23.12
CA TYR A 319 -0.39 13.45 22.26
C TYR A 319 -0.84 13.36 20.79
N VAL A 320 -0.99 12.14 20.27
CA VAL A 320 -1.49 11.93 18.91
C VAL A 320 -2.90 12.51 18.77
N GLN A 321 -3.79 12.23 19.73
CA GLN A 321 -5.15 12.75 19.73
C GLN A 321 -5.16 14.27 19.68
N HIS A 322 -4.40 14.94 20.55
CA HIS A 322 -4.32 16.39 20.60
C HIS A 322 -3.87 16.96 19.26
N TRP A 323 -2.78 16.45 18.71
CA TRP A 323 -2.23 16.96 17.46
C TRP A 323 -3.16 16.74 16.26
N VAL A 324 -3.79 15.57 16.18
CA VAL A 324 -4.79 15.28 15.15
C VAL A 324 -5.99 16.23 15.27
N GLU A 325 -6.56 16.37 16.47
CA GLU A 325 -7.82 17.05 16.68
C GLU A 325 -7.71 18.58 16.78
N ARG A 326 -6.56 19.09 17.25
CA ARG A 326 -6.34 20.50 17.59
C ARG A 326 -5.31 21.18 16.70
N ASP A 327 -4.19 20.51 16.43
CA ASP A 327 -3.07 21.11 15.66
C ASP A 327 -3.22 20.93 14.15
N GLY A 328 -4.37 20.38 13.72
CA GLY A 328 -4.68 20.24 12.31
C GLY A 328 -4.10 19.00 11.64
N GLY A 329 -3.52 18.08 12.43
CA GLY A 329 -2.97 16.81 11.95
C GLY A 329 -4.00 15.91 11.27
N TRP A 330 -5.31 16.11 11.53
CA TRP A 330 -6.39 15.41 10.84
C TRP A 330 -6.27 15.47 9.31
N ARG A 331 -5.71 16.55 8.73
CA ARG A 331 -5.57 16.73 7.27
C ARG A 331 -4.83 15.58 6.60
N LEU A 332 -3.86 15.00 7.30
CA LEU A 332 -3.00 13.93 6.80
C LEU A 332 -3.70 12.57 6.71
N PHE A 333 -4.88 12.46 7.33
CA PHE A 333 -5.70 11.26 7.27
C PHE A 333 -6.68 11.26 6.08
N TRP A 334 -6.69 12.32 5.25
CA TRP A 334 -7.58 12.49 4.11
C TRP A 334 -6.82 12.72 2.81
N LYS A 335 -7.29 12.09 1.74
CA LYS A 335 -6.87 12.38 0.36
C LYS A 335 -7.67 13.54 -0.24
N ASP A 336 -8.99 13.47 -0.10
CA ASP A 336 -9.94 14.53 -0.47
C ASP A 336 -10.93 14.65 0.69
N ALA A 337 -10.68 15.57 1.62
CA ALA A 337 -11.50 15.71 2.82
C ALA A 337 -12.86 16.36 2.48
N PRO A 338 -14.01 15.86 3.00
CA PRO A 338 -14.25 14.69 3.84
C PRO A 338 -14.65 13.42 3.05
N LYS A 339 -14.32 13.32 1.77
CA LYS A 339 -14.78 12.22 0.88
C LYS A 339 -13.98 10.94 1.07
N GLN A 340 -12.64 11.02 1.08
CA GLN A 340 -11.79 9.85 1.05
C GLN A 340 -10.66 9.94 2.07
N THR A 341 -10.61 8.96 2.98
CA THR A 341 -9.50 8.77 3.92
C THR A 341 -8.35 7.99 3.30
N ILE A 342 -7.15 8.14 3.85
CA ILE A 342 -6.03 7.24 3.53
C ILE A 342 -6.34 5.80 3.97
N PRO A 343 -5.65 4.79 3.41
CA PRO A 343 -5.78 3.39 3.85
C PRO A 343 -5.54 3.22 5.37
N GLU A 344 -6.21 2.25 6.01
CA GLU A 344 -6.06 1.98 7.46
C GLU A 344 -4.60 1.64 7.82
N THR A 345 -3.93 0.85 6.97
CA THR A 345 -2.50 0.55 7.10
C THR A 345 -1.62 1.81 7.13
N ASN A 346 -1.98 2.85 6.38
CA ASN A 346 -1.21 4.10 6.35
C ASN A 346 -1.49 4.94 7.61
N MET A 347 -2.70 4.88 8.16
CA MET A 347 -2.98 5.46 9.48
C MET A 347 -2.15 4.78 10.57
N GLN A 348 -1.99 3.45 10.50
CA GLN A 348 -1.16 2.70 11.45
C GLN A 348 0.31 3.08 11.34
N ILE A 349 0.80 3.27 10.12
CA ILE A 349 2.16 3.74 9.84
C ILE A 349 2.39 5.14 10.43
N LEU A 350 1.46 6.07 10.23
CA LEU A 350 1.49 7.40 10.84
C LEU A 350 1.55 7.32 12.36
N PHE A 351 0.65 6.54 12.96
CA PHE A 351 0.60 6.34 14.41
C PHE A 351 1.94 5.83 14.94
N LEU A 352 2.51 4.78 14.32
CA LEU A 352 3.84 4.27 14.67
C LEU A 352 4.89 5.37 14.62
N GLY A 353 4.96 6.11 13.52
CA GLY A 353 5.95 7.17 13.33
C GLY A 353 5.89 8.21 14.45
N MET A 354 4.69 8.59 14.87
CA MET A 354 4.47 9.61 15.91
C MET A 354 4.89 9.13 17.31
N VAL A 355 4.67 7.86 17.64
CA VAL A 355 4.93 7.32 18.99
C VAL A 355 6.30 6.67 19.15
N LYS A 356 7.00 6.33 18.04
CA LYS A 356 8.24 5.55 18.05
C LYS A 356 9.35 6.17 18.91
N GLN A 357 9.54 7.49 18.84
CA GLN A 357 10.58 8.18 19.62
C GLN A 357 10.28 8.14 21.13
N TYR A 358 9.02 8.28 21.51
CA TYR A 358 8.58 8.16 22.91
C TYR A 358 8.80 6.76 23.45
N CYS A 359 8.47 5.73 22.65
CA CYS A 359 8.71 4.34 23.01
C CYS A 359 10.22 4.11 23.24
N LYS A 360 11.06 4.55 22.29
CA LYS A 360 12.52 4.44 22.39
C LYS A 360 13.08 5.13 23.64
N ALA A 361 12.62 6.34 23.94
CA ALA A 361 13.06 7.08 25.13
C ALA A 361 12.65 6.39 26.45
N ALA A 362 11.51 5.69 26.44
CA ALA A 362 11.00 4.95 27.59
C ALA A 362 11.52 3.49 27.69
N GLY A 363 12.47 3.09 26.82
CA GLY A 363 12.93 1.70 26.76
C GLY A 363 11.89 0.70 26.24
N ILE A 364 10.81 1.17 25.62
CA ILE A 364 9.76 0.33 25.05
C ILE A 364 10.06 0.05 23.57
N ARG A 365 9.95 -1.22 23.20
CA ARG A 365 9.89 -1.64 21.80
C ARG A 365 8.44 -1.64 21.32
N ILE A 366 8.18 -0.99 20.20
CA ILE A 366 6.89 -1.07 19.50
C ILE A 366 7.08 -1.84 18.19
N ASP A 367 6.37 -2.95 18.05
CA ASP A 367 6.35 -3.78 16.84
C ASP A 367 4.98 -3.68 16.17
N ARG A 368 4.96 -3.64 14.83
CA ARG A 368 3.73 -3.69 14.02
C ARG A 368 3.44 -5.10 13.54
N GLU A 369 2.15 -5.37 13.31
CA GLU A 369 1.67 -6.60 12.66
C GLU A 369 2.22 -7.87 13.33
N VAL A 370 2.14 -7.93 14.67
CA VAL A 370 2.69 -9.05 15.44
C VAL A 370 1.77 -10.26 15.32
N GLU A 371 2.32 -11.35 14.82
CA GLU A 371 1.55 -12.56 14.54
C GLU A 371 1.09 -13.30 15.79
N THR A 372 -0.17 -13.67 15.79
CA THR A 372 -0.82 -14.37 16.91
C THR A 372 -1.30 -15.78 16.54
N GLY A 373 -0.99 -16.24 15.32
CA GLY A 373 -1.50 -17.49 14.76
C GLY A 373 -2.91 -17.40 14.14
N LYS A 374 -3.71 -16.40 14.52
CA LYS A 374 -5.02 -16.08 13.91
C LYS A 374 -5.01 -14.78 13.10
N GLY A 375 -3.82 -14.29 12.78
CA GLY A 375 -3.59 -13.01 12.12
C GLY A 375 -2.74 -12.08 12.99
N PRO A 376 -2.25 -10.99 12.38
CA PRO A 376 -1.43 -10.02 13.08
C PRO A 376 -2.28 -9.03 13.90
N VAL A 377 -1.82 -8.71 15.10
CA VAL A 377 -2.29 -7.53 15.84
C VAL A 377 -1.55 -6.28 15.36
N ASP A 378 -2.25 -5.14 15.28
CA ASP A 378 -1.68 -3.92 14.69
C ASP A 378 -0.40 -3.45 15.38
N PHE A 379 -0.38 -3.41 16.72
CA PHE A 379 0.80 -3.05 17.51
C PHE A 379 0.99 -3.91 18.76
N ALA A 380 2.24 -4.21 19.09
CA ALA A 380 2.64 -4.72 20.39
C ALA A 380 3.70 -3.79 21.01
N PHE A 381 3.38 -3.25 22.18
CA PHE A 381 4.31 -2.50 23.03
C PHE A 381 4.93 -3.48 24.01
N SER A 382 6.25 -3.69 23.93
CA SER A 382 7.00 -4.62 24.77
C SER A 382 8.07 -3.87 25.57
N GLY A 383 8.05 -4.06 26.89
CA GLY A 383 9.04 -3.52 27.82
C GLY A 383 9.90 -4.63 28.42
N ASP A 384 10.55 -4.34 29.55
CA ASP A 384 11.37 -5.31 30.27
C ASP A 384 10.56 -6.49 30.82
N GLY A 385 11.19 -7.66 30.86
CA GLY A 385 10.59 -8.88 31.38
C GLY A 385 9.46 -9.40 30.49
N ARG A 386 8.25 -9.49 31.05
CA ARG A 386 7.03 -9.95 30.34
C ARG A 386 6.03 -8.83 30.07
N LEU A 387 6.42 -7.57 30.26
CA LEU A 387 5.53 -6.44 30.05
C LEU A 387 5.18 -6.31 28.56
N ARG A 388 3.91 -6.53 28.25
CA ARG A 388 3.40 -6.39 26.91
C ARG A 388 1.95 -5.92 26.92
N VAL A 389 1.68 -4.89 26.12
CA VAL A 389 0.33 -4.39 25.86
C VAL A 389 0.10 -4.35 24.36
N LEU A 390 -1.08 -4.77 23.92
CA LEU A 390 -1.45 -4.77 22.51
C LEU A 390 -2.31 -3.57 22.18
N ILE A 391 -2.21 -3.06 20.95
CA ILE A 391 -3.14 -2.07 20.41
C ILE A 391 -3.71 -2.60 19.10
N GLU A 392 -5.04 -2.63 19.00
CA GLU A 392 -5.78 -2.88 17.77
C GLU A 392 -6.43 -1.56 17.34
N MET A 393 -6.18 -1.09 16.11
CA MET A 393 -6.67 0.18 15.62
C MET A 393 -7.68 -0.01 14.48
N LYS A 394 -8.89 0.55 14.65
CA LYS A 394 -9.97 0.42 13.64
C LYS A 394 -10.63 1.74 13.31
N LYS A 395 -10.84 2.01 12.01
CA LYS A 395 -11.73 3.09 11.57
C LYS A 395 -13.18 2.76 11.89
N LEU A 396 -13.97 3.77 12.28
CA LEU A 396 -15.40 3.56 12.55
C LEU A 396 -16.12 2.95 11.36
N THR A 397 -15.77 3.32 10.13
CA THR A 397 -16.41 2.77 8.91
C THR A 397 -15.94 1.38 8.52
N HIS A 398 -14.97 0.79 9.24
CA HIS A 398 -14.50 -0.56 8.94
C HIS A 398 -15.65 -1.56 9.10
N GLY A 399 -15.86 -2.44 8.11
CA GLY A 399 -16.97 -3.41 8.11
C GLY A 399 -16.96 -4.29 9.36
N GLU A 400 -15.76 -4.67 9.79
CA GLU A 400 -15.49 -5.54 10.93
C GLU A 400 -15.17 -4.79 12.23
N PHE A 401 -15.52 -3.51 12.38
CA PHE A 401 -15.19 -2.71 13.58
C PHE A 401 -15.51 -3.43 14.90
N TRP A 402 -16.73 -3.95 15.04
CA TRP A 402 -17.15 -4.67 16.24
C TRP A 402 -16.53 -6.06 16.34
N ASN A 403 -16.28 -6.75 15.22
CA ASN A 403 -15.55 -8.02 15.22
C ASN A 403 -14.13 -7.82 15.78
N GLY A 404 -13.50 -6.68 15.47
CA GLY A 404 -12.24 -6.24 16.06
C GLY A 404 -12.27 -6.20 17.59
N LEU A 405 -13.29 -5.56 18.15
CA LEU A 405 -13.44 -5.42 19.61
C LEU A 405 -13.87 -6.73 20.30
N PHE A 406 -14.87 -7.43 19.74
CA PHE A 406 -15.49 -8.58 20.40
C PHE A 406 -14.74 -9.90 20.20
N ARG A 407 -13.97 -10.05 19.12
CA ARG A 407 -13.30 -11.31 18.77
C ARG A 407 -11.80 -11.15 18.58
N GLN A 408 -11.36 -10.28 17.68
CA GLN A 408 -9.94 -10.18 17.32
C GLN A 408 -9.08 -9.77 18.52
N THR A 409 -9.42 -8.67 19.18
CA THR A 409 -8.64 -8.16 20.32
C THR A 409 -8.56 -9.18 21.48
N PRO A 410 -9.68 -9.79 21.96
CA PRO A 410 -9.61 -10.87 22.93
C PRO A 410 -8.76 -12.07 22.48
N GLU A 411 -8.88 -12.50 21.22
CA GLU A 411 -8.09 -13.62 20.71
C GLU A 411 -6.59 -13.32 20.70
N TYR A 412 -6.19 -12.10 20.31
CA TYR A 412 -4.79 -11.68 20.34
C TYR A 412 -4.23 -11.68 21.77
N VAL A 413 -5.00 -11.16 22.73
CA VAL A 413 -4.61 -11.13 24.15
C VAL A 413 -4.40 -12.54 24.68
N LEU A 414 -5.33 -13.46 24.40
CA LEU A 414 -5.23 -14.86 24.83
C LEU A 414 -4.07 -15.60 24.16
N ASN A 415 -3.89 -15.45 22.84
CA ASN A 415 -2.86 -16.17 22.09
C ASN A 415 -1.44 -15.72 22.42
N LEU A 416 -1.25 -14.45 22.75
CA LEU A 416 0.06 -13.90 23.16
C LEU A 416 0.30 -14.00 24.67
N GLU A 417 -0.61 -14.64 25.42
CA GLU A 417 -0.55 -14.80 26.88
C GLU A 417 -0.35 -13.46 27.63
N VAL A 418 -1.00 -12.40 27.14
CA VAL A 418 -1.01 -11.08 27.76
C VAL A 418 -2.35 -10.80 28.44
N LYS A 419 -2.43 -9.75 29.26
CA LYS A 419 -3.67 -9.40 29.99
C LYS A 419 -4.33 -8.12 29.51
N ASP A 420 -3.53 -7.24 28.92
CA ASP A 420 -3.91 -5.86 28.63
C ASP A 420 -3.89 -5.57 27.13
N ALA A 421 -4.93 -4.90 26.67
CA ALA A 421 -4.99 -4.36 25.31
C ALA A 421 -5.75 -3.04 25.26
N VAL A 422 -5.47 -2.26 24.22
CA VAL A 422 -6.17 -1.02 23.89
C VAL A 422 -6.83 -1.18 22.53
N PHE A 423 -8.14 -0.97 22.46
CA PHE A 423 -8.88 -0.85 21.21
C PHE A 423 -8.98 0.63 20.82
N LEU A 424 -8.22 1.03 19.81
CA LEU A 424 -8.11 2.42 19.34
C LEU A 424 -9.08 2.69 18.19
N ALA A 425 -10.12 3.48 18.45
CA ALA A 425 -11.13 3.83 17.45
C ALA A 425 -10.79 5.16 16.75
N ILE A 426 -10.78 5.14 15.42
CA ILE A 426 -10.56 6.32 14.57
C ILE A 426 -11.89 6.78 13.97
N LYS A 427 -12.38 7.96 14.37
CA LYS A 427 -13.62 8.55 13.85
C LYS A 427 -13.36 9.25 12.52
N ASN A 428 -13.78 8.60 11.45
CA ASN A 428 -13.63 9.05 10.07
C ASN A 428 -14.97 9.33 9.36
N SER A 429 -16.09 9.26 10.09
CA SER A 429 -17.42 9.52 9.55
C SER A 429 -18.39 9.88 10.67
N THR A 430 -19.42 10.66 10.34
CA THR A 430 -20.48 11.11 11.27
C THR A 430 -21.86 10.60 10.87
N THR A 431 -21.97 9.58 10.01
CA THR A 431 -23.26 8.97 9.68
C THR A 431 -23.92 8.38 10.94
N LYS A 432 -25.26 8.22 10.93
CA LYS A 432 -26.02 7.71 12.08
C LYS A 432 -25.43 6.40 12.67
N PRO A 433 -25.03 5.39 11.87
CA PRO A 433 -24.38 4.19 12.40
C PRO A 433 -23.04 4.47 13.07
N MET A 434 -22.26 5.42 12.56
CA MET A 434 -20.93 5.76 13.07
C MET A 434 -21.01 6.55 14.38
N ARG A 435 -21.98 7.46 14.50
CA ARG A 435 -22.28 8.14 15.78
C ARG A 435 -22.66 7.13 16.87
N LYS A 436 -23.48 6.13 16.52
CA LYS A 436 -23.82 5.03 17.42
C LYS A 436 -22.59 4.24 17.86
N ARG A 437 -21.75 3.79 16.90
CA ARG A 437 -20.47 3.10 17.21
C ARG A 437 -19.57 3.91 18.14
N TRP A 438 -19.46 5.21 17.91
CA TRP A 438 -18.64 6.10 18.73
C TRP A 438 -19.16 6.26 20.17
N ALA A 439 -20.47 6.42 20.33
CA ALA A 439 -21.11 6.58 21.64
C ALA A 439 -21.04 5.28 22.47
N GLU A 440 -21.31 4.14 21.84
CA GLU A 440 -21.43 2.85 22.53
C GLU A 440 -20.08 2.15 22.76
N LEU A 441 -18.97 2.67 22.23
CA LEU A 441 -17.67 1.99 22.28
C LEU A 441 -17.26 1.55 23.69
N GLU A 442 -17.34 2.46 24.67
CA GLU A 442 -16.90 2.16 26.04
C GLU A 442 -17.84 1.18 26.75
N LEU A 443 -19.14 1.27 26.48
CA LEU A 443 -20.13 0.34 27.02
C LEU A 443 -19.91 -1.08 26.50
N ASN A 444 -19.66 -1.24 25.20
CA ASN A 444 -19.36 -2.54 24.59
C ASN A 444 -18.01 -3.09 25.09
N ALA A 445 -16.98 -2.26 25.22
CA ALA A 445 -15.71 -2.70 25.78
C ALA A 445 -15.84 -3.13 27.25
N ALA A 446 -16.65 -2.44 28.05
CA ALA A 446 -16.95 -2.83 29.42
C ALA A 446 -17.67 -4.19 29.50
N GLU A 447 -18.53 -4.51 28.54
CA GLU A 447 -19.13 -5.84 28.42
C GLU A 447 -18.09 -6.91 28.08
N VAL A 448 -17.18 -6.65 27.13
CA VAL A 448 -16.10 -7.58 26.80
C VAL A 448 -15.21 -7.86 28.01
N ARG A 449 -14.83 -6.82 28.76
CA ARG A 449 -14.04 -6.96 29.99
C ARG A 449 -14.75 -7.85 31.02
N ARG A 450 -16.05 -7.63 31.23
CA ARG A 450 -16.86 -8.45 32.17
C ARG A 450 -16.96 -9.92 31.75
N ASN A 451 -17.14 -10.17 30.45
CA ASN A 451 -17.37 -11.53 29.94
C ASN A 451 -16.08 -12.35 29.79
N SER A 452 -14.97 -11.69 29.43
CA SER A 452 -13.70 -12.37 29.15
C SER A 452 -12.73 -12.39 30.34
N GLY A 453 -12.89 -11.47 31.30
CA GLY A 453 -11.91 -11.24 32.38
C GLY A 453 -10.61 -10.56 31.91
N LEU A 454 -10.53 -10.15 30.64
CA LEU A 454 -9.39 -9.45 30.06
C LEU A 454 -9.49 -7.94 30.30
N ASN A 455 -8.36 -7.24 30.35
CA ASN A 455 -8.32 -5.78 30.48
C ASN A 455 -8.22 -5.10 29.10
N ILE A 456 -9.35 -4.96 28.42
CA ILE A 456 -9.44 -4.28 27.12
C ILE A 456 -9.94 -2.85 27.33
N ARG A 457 -9.05 -1.87 27.24
CA ARG A 457 -9.36 -0.43 27.35
C ARG A 457 -9.69 0.14 25.97
N THR A 458 -10.35 1.30 25.92
CA THR A 458 -10.62 1.99 24.65
C THR A 458 -9.91 3.33 24.58
N ALA A 459 -9.52 3.70 23.37
CA ALA A 459 -9.02 5.03 23.06
C ALA A 459 -9.71 5.55 21.79
N LYS A 460 -9.75 6.87 21.63
CA LYS A 460 -10.56 7.55 20.62
C LYS A 460 -9.75 8.68 19.98
N ILE A 461 -9.74 8.74 18.65
CA ILE A 461 -9.14 9.85 17.89
C ILE A 461 -10.14 10.32 16.81
N ASP A 462 -10.47 11.61 16.79
CA ASP A 462 -11.39 12.23 15.83
C ASP A 462 -10.65 12.93 14.68
N ILE A 463 -10.51 12.21 13.56
CA ILE A 463 -9.89 12.72 12.34
C ILE A 463 -10.85 13.51 11.44
N MET A 464 -12.08 13.81 11.85
CA MET A 464 -13.02 14.58 11.02
C MET A 464 -12.46 15.97 10.70
N PRO A 465 -12.69 16.50 9.48
CA PRO A 465 -12.29 17.86 9.14
C PRO A 465 -12.84 18.89 10.11
N LYS A 466 -11.96 19.74 10.61
CA LYS A 466 -12.31 20.83 11.53
C LYS A 466 -12.52 22.11 10.73
N LEU A 467 -13.58 22.85 11.05
CA LEU A 467 -13.83 24.17 10.46
C LEU A 467 -12.75 25.16 10.93
N SER A 468 -12.36 26.09 10.05
CA SER A 468 -11.50 27.21 10.44
C SER A 468 -12.21 28.05 11.51
N ALA A 469 -11.48 28.51 12.52
CA ALA A 469 -12.01 29.40 13.56
C ALA A 469 -12.69 30.67 12.98
N SER A 470 -12.31 31.09 11.77
CA SER A 470 -12.95 32.19 11.05
C SER A 470 -14.35 31.90 10.49
N LYS A 471 -14.78 30.63 10.47
CA LYS A 471 -16.12 30.19 10.04
C LYS A 471 -16.98 29.66 11.18
N ASP A 472 -16.44 29.60 12.40
CA ASP A 472 -17.14 29.13 13.59
C ASP A 472 -17.85 30.31 14.27
N LYS A 473 -18.94 30.79 13.65
CA LYS A 473 -19.88 31.68 14.36
C LYS A 473 -20.68 30.80 15.29
N GLY A 474 -20.34 30.88 16.59
CA GLY A 474 -20.86 30.02 17.65
C GLY A 474 -22.36 29.79 17.57
N VAL A 475 -22.74 28.52 17.49
CA VAL A 475 -24.08 28.09 17.85
C VAL A 475 -24.09 28.04 19.38
N GLN A 476 -24.66 29.09 19.98
CA GLN A 476 -25.04 29.08 21.39
C GLN A 476 -26.03 27.94 21.64
N SER A 477 -25.77 27.22 22.72
CA SER A 477 -26.61 26.23 23.36
C SER A 477 -27.96 26.80 23.75
N ASP A 478 -29.04 26.24 23.21
CA ASP A 478 -30.33 26.21 23.89
C ASP A 478 -30.70 24.74 24.08
N GLU A 479 -30.46 24.26 25.30
CA GLU A 479 -31.11 23.08 25.86
C GLU A 479 -32.31 23.55 26.71
N GLU A 480 -33.38 22.76 26.63
CA GLU A 480 -34.55 22.67 27.51
C GLU A 480 -35.80 23.53 27.25
N LEU A 481 -36.85 22.80 26.83
CA LEU A 481 -38.29 22.82 27.20
C LEU A 481 -39.02 22.18 25.98
N GLY A 482 -39.60 20.98 25.97
CA GLY A 482 -40.49 20.32 26.94
C GLY A 482 -41.90 20.23 26.32
N GLU A 483 -42.34 19.01 25.94
CA GLU A 483 -43.75 18.57 25.64
C GLU A 483 -44.49 19.28 24.48
N GLU A 484 -45.48 18.77 23.74
CA GLU A 484 -46.21 17.51 23.51
C GLU A 484 -47.04 17.74 22.21
N ASP A 485 -47.44 16.66 21.52
CA ASP A 485 -48.60 16.48 20.63
C ASP A 485 -49.18 17.60 19.72
N GLY A 486 -49.48 17.21 18.47
CA GLY A 486 -50.71 17.67 17.79
C GLY A 486 -50.64 17.98 16.29
N ALA A 487 -51.19 17.06 15.49
CA ALA A 487 -52.05 17.28 14.31
C ALA A 487 -51.58 18.15 13.10
N ASP A 488 -51.51 17.47 11.95
CA ASP A 488 -51.82 18.00 10.61
C ASP A 488 -53.32 18.38 10.53
N PRO A 489 -53.77 19.41 9.78
CA PRO A 489 -54.06 19.19 8.36
C PRO A 489 -53.88 20.39 7.39
N GLU A 490 -53.56 20.03 6.15
CA GLU A 490 -54.09 20.53 4.86
C GLU A 490 -54.01 22.02 4.41
N SER A 491 -53.72 22.11 3.11
CA SER A 491 -54.28 23.01 2.08
C SER A 491 -53.45 24.22 1.63
N GLY A 492 -53.26 24.31 0.30
CA GLY A 492 -52.75 25.52 -0.36
C GLY A 492 -52.09 25.34 -1.73
N MET A 493 -52.77 24.71 -2.70
CA MET A 493 -52.50 24.97 -4.13
C MET A 493 -52.78 26.44 -4.43
N TYR A 494 -51.93 27.13 -5.20
CA TYR A 494 -52.33 27.94 -6.36
C TYR A 494 -51.12 28.24 -7.26
N ALA A 495 -51.43 28.44 -8.53
CA ALA A 495 -50.58 28.33 -9.70
C ALA A 495 -50.24 29.70 -10.32
N ILE A 496 -49.19 29.71 -11.15
CA ILE A 496 -48.98 30.49 -12.39
C ILE A 496 -49.02 32.03 -12.31
N THR A 497 -47.95 32.67 -12.79
CA THR A 497 -47.98 33.58 -13.97
C THR A 497 -46.56 33.89 -14.45
N ASP A 498 -46.39 33.71 -15.77
CA ASP A 498 -45.37 34.30 -16.63
C ASP A 498 -45.47 35.84 -16.64
N ASP A 499 -44.35 36.51 -16.97
CA ASP A 499 -44.21 37.70 -17.85
C ASP A 499 -42.76 38.22 -17.66
N LEU A 500 -41.85 38.02 -18.62
CA LEU A 500 -41.58 38.81 -19.84
C LEU A 500 -40.86 40.16 -19.60
N ASP A 501 -39.76 40.29 -20.37
CA ASP A 501 -39.15 41.49 -20.96
C ASP A 501 -38.36 42.49 -20.10
N ASN A 502 -37.03 42.55 -20.34
CA ASN A 502 -36.38 43.59 -21.17
C ASN A 502 -34.84 43.44 -21.08
N GLU A 503 -34.16 43.19 -22.22
CA GLU A 503 -33.48 44.20 -23.07
C GLU A 503 -32.15 44.70 -22.45
N THR A 504 -31.01 44.24 -23.02
CA THR A 504 -30.04 45.03 -23.83
C THR A 504 -29.20 46.00 -23.00
N ASP A 505 -27.92 46.28 -23.23
CA ASP A 505 -26.88 45.90 -24.19
C ASP A 505 -25.54 46.35 -23.54
N ASP A 506 -24.45 46.11 -24.26
CA ASP A 506 -23.26 46.98 -24.37
C ASP A 506 -21.95 46.57 -23.66
N GLU A 507 -21.21 45.74 -24.41
CA GLU A 507 -19.87 45.96 -24.98
C GLU A 507 -18.72 46.67 -24.23
N GLY A 508 -17.52 46.14 -24.51
CA GLY A 508 -16.24 46.84 -24.58
C GLY A 508 -15.22 46.34 -23.56
N ASP A 509 -14.04 45.81 -23.91
CA ASP A 509 -13.34 45.58 -25.18
C ASP A 509 -12.18 44.59 -24.88
#